data_AF-A0A086B287-F1
#
_entry.id   AF-A0A086B287-F1
#
_cell.length_a   1.000
_cell.length_b   1.000
_cell.length_c   1.000
_cell.angle_alpha   90.00
_cell.angle_beta   90.00
_cell.angle_gamma   90.00
#
_symmetry.space_group_name_H-M   'P 1'
#
loop_
_entity.id
_entity.type
_entity.pdbx_description
1 polymer ?
#
loop_
_entity_poly.entity_id
_entity_poly.type
_entity_poly.pdbx_seq_one_letter_code
_entity_poly.pdbx_strand_id
1 'polypeptide(L)'
;MGKIKIIIVLFFLINCNKNSNITRNNKDRATFVKTNTFINSPGIYHFRDISIIVKEFKDNTIVYGVFDYYNNILYQRNINTSISNNMKWAIYIDNQGQIWFYNVDYQETGVFIIEGKKGTFIKDKNKFPPIPRELIKFIKE
;
A
#
# COMPACT_ATOMS: atom_id res chain seq x y z
N MET A 1 -53.03 -23.27 -35.86
CA MET A 1 -52.34 -22.15 -36.54
C MET A 1 -52.28 -20.97 -35.59
N GLY A 2 -51.10 -20.42 -35.30
CA GLY A 2 -51.00 -19.11 -34.62
C GLY A 2 -49.90 -18.91 -33.57
N LYS A 3 -48.64 -19.24 -33.91
CA LYS A 3 -47.38 -18.63 -33.42
C LYS A 3 -47.18 -18.45 -31.89
N ILE A 4 -46.54 -19.46 -31.30
CA ILE A 4 -45.75 -19.37 -30.06
C ILE A 4 -44.65 -18.30 -30.24
N LYS A 5 -44.63 -17.27 -29.39
CA LYS A 5 -43.49 -16.35 -29.26
C LYS A 5 -42.61 -16.80 -28.08
N ILE A 6 -41.65 -17.66 -28.39
CA ILE A 6 -40.50 -17.93 -27.53
C ILE A 6 -39.59 -16.69 -27.60
N ILE A 7 -39.47 -15.97 -26.48
CA ILE A 7 -38.44 -14.94 -26.32
C ILE A 7 -37.24 -15.63 -25.65
N ILE A 8 -36.31 -16.09 -26.50
CA ILE A 8 -34.94 -16.41 -26.13
C ILE A 8 -34.19 -15.08 -26.04
N VAL A 9 -33.82 -14.67 -24.84
CA VAL A 9 -32.74 -13.70 -24.59
C VAL A 9 -31.81 -14.38 -23.58
N LEU A 10 -30.92 -15.23 -24.10
CA LEU A 10 -29.54 -14.90 -24.43
C LEU A 10 -28.72 -14.55 -23.19
N PHE A 11 -28.15 -15.61 -22.61
CA PHE A 11 -26.79 -15.69 -22.09
C PHE A 11 -25.95 -14.42 -22.28
N PHE A 12 -25.70 -13.71 -21.18
CA PHE A 12 -24.36 -13.25 -20.89
C PHE A 12 -24.04 -13.64 -19.45
N LEU A 13 -23.46 -14.83 -19.34
CA LEU A 13 -22.64 -15.25 -18.23
C LEU A 13 -21.70 -14.09 -17.90
N ILE A 14 -21.87 -13.49 -16.73
CA ILE A 14 -20.87 -12.61 -16.12
C ILE A 14 -19.74 -13.55 -15.70
N ASN A 15 -18.96 -13.99 -16.68
CA ASN A 15 -17.68 -14.61 -16.47
C ASN A 15 -16.77 -13.45 -16.08
N CYS A 16 -16.71 -13.15 -14.78
CA CYS A 16 -15.63 -12.35 -14.22
C CYS A 16 -14.35 -13.13 -14.45
N ASN A 17 -13.75 -12.93 -15.63
CA ASN A 17 -12.40 -13.33 -15.94
C ASN A 17 -11.48 -12.55 -15.00
N LYS A 18 -11.25 -13.07 -13.78
CA LYS A 18 -10.14 -12.67 -12.91
C LYS A 18 -8.85 -13.19 -13.53
N ASN A 19 -8.59 -12.79 -14.77
CA ASN A 19 -7.26 -12.85 -15.34
C ASN A 19 -6.71 -11.43 -15.24
N SER A 20 -6.39 -11.02 -14.02
CA SER A 20 -5.48 -9.91 -13.79
C SER A 20 -4.10 -10.39 -14.21
N ASN A 21 -3.89 -10.52 -15.52
CA ASN A 21 -2.56 -10.49 -16.11
C ASN A 21 -2.04 -9.08 -15.87
N ILE A 22 -1.56 -8.87 -14.64
CA ILE A 22 -0.64 -7.79 -14.31
C ILE A 22 0.53 -8.00 -15.26
N THR A 23 0.59 -7.18 -16.30
CA THR A 23 1.73 -7.04 -17.18
C THR A 23 2.93 -6.72 -16.31
N ARG A 24 3.71 -7.75 -15.97
CA ARG A 24 4.98 -7.63 -15.24
C ARG A 24 5.94 -6.86 -16.11
N ASN A 25 5.96 -5.55 -15.95
CA ASN A 25 7.11 -4.76 -16.37
C ASN A 25 8.28 -5.17 -15.46
N ASN A 26 9.48 -5.29 -16.03
CA ASN A 26 10.69 -5.71 -15.32
C ASN A 26 11.09 -4.80 -14.13
N LYS A 27 10.39 -3.66 -13.94
CA LYS A 27 10.48 -2.74 -12.79
C LYS A 27 9.71 -3.21 -11.54
N ASP A 28 8.81 -4.18 -11.66
CA ASP A 28 7.97 -4.66 -10.54
C ASP A 28 8.57 -5.90 -9.84
N ARG A 29 9.90 -5.98 -9.72
CA ARG A 29 10.53 -7.06 -8.97
C ARG A 29 10.27 -6.84 -7.49
N ALA A 30 9.47 -7.73 -6.91
CA ALA A 30 9.19 -7.68 -5.49
C ALA A 30 10.48 -7.87 -4.67
N THR A 31 10.68 -6.98 -3.70
CA THR A 31 11.87 -6.96 -2.83
C THR A 31 11.48 -7.46 -1.45
N PHE A 32 12.17 -8.48 -0.95
CA PHE A 32 12.01 -8.91 0.43
C PHE A 32 12.78 -7.97 1.36
N VAL A 33 12.09 -7.39 2.33
CA VAL A 33 12.66 -6.47 3.32
C VAL A 33 12.61 -7.08 4.72
N LYS A 34 13.47 -6.58 5.60
CA LYS A 34 13.55 -6.99 7.01
C LYS A 34 13.11 -5.85 7.92
N THR A 35 13.07 -6.08 9.22
CA THR A 35 12.94 -5.01 10.21
C THR A 35 14.07 -3.98 10.06
N ASN A 36 13.84 -2.77 10.56
CA ASN A 36 14.73 -1.61 10.43
C ASN A 36 15.05 -1.21 8.97
N THR A 37 14.06 -1.31 8.08
CA THR A 37 14.21 -0.96 6.66
C THR A 37 13.44 0.31 6.32
N PHE A 38 14.09 1.23 5.63
CA PHE A 38 13.45 2.37 4.97
C PHE A 38 13.04 2.02 3.54
N ILE A 39 11.83 2.42 3.17
CA ILE A 39 11.28 2.36 1.83
C ILE A 39 10.96 3.81 1.43
N ASN A 40 11.64 4.29 0.39
CA ASN A 40 11.55 5.68 -0.09
C ASN A 40 11.44 5.76 -1.62
N SER A 41 11.09 4.66 -2.28
CA SER A 41 10.87 4.58 -3.72
C SER A 41 9.64 3.74 -4.06
N PRO A 42 9.03 3.96 -5.23
CA PRO A 42 7.98 3.09 -5.74
C PRO A 42 8.48 1.65 -5.94
N GLY A 43 7.66 0.67 -5.58
CA GLY A 43 8.01 -0.74 -5.66
C GLY A 43 7.04 -1.64 -4.88
N ILE A 44 7.28 -2.95 -4.98
CA ILE A 44 6.57 -3.97 -4.21
C ILE A 44 7.55 -4.53 -3.19
N TYR A 45 7.20 -4.48 -1.92
CA TYR A 45 8.05 -4.92 -0.81
C TYR A 45 7.34 -5.98 0.01
N HIS A 46 7.96 -7.14 0.21
CA HIS A 46 7.43 -8.21 1.05
C HIS A 46 8.10 -8.19 2.42
N PHE A 47 7.29 -8.18 3.48
CA PHE A 47 7.75 -8.26 4.86
C PHE A 47 6.89 -9.27 5.61
N ARG A 48 7.48 -10.40 6.04
CA ARG A 48 6.72 -11.50 6.63
C ARG A 48 5.54 -11.90 5.72
N ASP A 49 4.32 -11.85 6.25
CA ASP A 49 3.09 -12.31 5.60
C ASP A 49 2.31 -11.15 4.97
N ILE A 50 2.95 -9.98 4.79
CA ILE A 50 2.33 -8.80 4.19
C ILE A 50 3.14 -8.26 3.02
N SER A 51 2.45 -7.50 2.18
CA SER A 51 3.06 -6.74 1.09
C SER A 51 2.82 -5.25 1.28
N ILE A 52 3.86 -4.46 1.13
CA ILE A 52 3.80 -3.00 1.06
C ILE A 52 4.02 -2.63 -0.40
N ILE A 53 3.00 -2.03 -1.02
CA ILE A 53 3.07 -1.61 -2.42
C ILE A 53 3.10 -0.09 -2.42
N VAL A 54 4.15 0.49 -2.99
CA VAL A 54 4.27 1.91 -3.26
C VAL A 54 4.19 2.12 -4.76
N LYS A 55 3.22 2.90 -5.21
CA LYS A 55 2.96 3.14 -6.62
C LYS A 55 2.92 4.62 -6.92
N GLU A 56 3.73 5.02 -7.90
CA GLU A 56 3.66 6.33 -8.53
C GLU A 56 2.75 6.24 -9.76
N PHE A 57 1.86 7.21 -9.89
CA PHE A 57 0.95 7.37 -11.02
C PHE A 57 1.46 8.42 -11.99
N LYS A 58 0.90 8.47 -13.20
CA LYS A 58 1.34 9.36 -14.28
C LYS A 58 1.22 10.85 -13.94
N ASP A 59 0.37 11.19 -12.98
CA ASP A 59 0.15 12.53 -12.44
C ASP A 59 1.12 12.89 -11.30
N ASN A 60 2.15 12.06 -11.06
CA ASN A 60 3.12 12.19 -9.97
C ASN A 60 2.50 12.01 -8.56
N THR A 61 1.27 11.48 -8.50
CA THR A 61 0.69 11.02 -7.24
C THR A 61 1.37 9.71 -6.83
N ILE A 62 1.80 9.62 -5.58
CA ILE A 62 2.36 8.43 -4.95
C ILE A 62 1.35 7.93 -3.93
N VAL A 63 0.98 6.66 -4.04
CA VAL A 63 0.09 5.96 -3.10
C VAL A 63 0.86 4.79 -2.52
N TYR A 64 0.65 4.51 -1.23
CA TYR A 64 1.05 3.22 -0.70
C TYR A 64 -0.11 2.47 -0.07
N GLY A 65 -0.01 1.15 -0.11
CA GLY A 65 -0.92 0.24 0.57
C GLY A 65 -0.19 -0.89 1.24
N VAL A 66 -0.80 -1.40 2.31
CA VAL A 66 -0.39 -2.60 3.03
C VAL A 66 -1.45 -3.67 2.77
N PHE A 67 -0.99 -4.84 2.37
CA PHE A 67 -1.83 -5.96 1.95
C PHE A 67 -1.49 -7.20 2.77
N ASP A 68 -2.49 -8.01 3.09
CA ASP A 68 -2.26 -9.31 3.70
C ASP A 68 -1.71 -10.34 2.68
N TYR A 69 -1.41 -11.54 3.17
CA TYR A 69 -0.94 -12.66 2.36
C TYR A 69 -1.89 -13.06 1.22
N TYR A 70 -3.19 -12.80 1.37
CA TYR A 70 -4.22 -13.11 0.38
C TYR A 70 -4.49 -11.93 -0.58
N ASN A 71 -3.65 -10.90 -0.55
CA ASN A 71 -3.79 -9.64 -1.30
C ASN A 71 -5.05 -8.82 -0.93
N ASN A 72 -5.62 -9.02 0.26
CA ASN A 72 -6.62 -8.10 0.77
C ASN A 72 -5.96 -6.82 1.27
N ILE A 73 -6.54 -5.67 0.95
CA ILE A 73 -6.05 -4.37 1.43
C ILE A 73 -6.31 -4.29 2.94
N LEU A 74 -5.23 -4.15 3.71
CA LEU A 74 -5.28 -3.86 5.15
C LEU A 74 -5.31 -2.35 5.39
N TYR A 75 -4.59 -1.59 4.55
CA TYR A 75 -4.52 -0.13 4.63
C TYR A 75 -4.08 0.47 3.30
N GLN A 76 -4.55 1.67 2.97
CA GLN A 76 -4.11 2.41 1.79
C GLN A 76 -4.21 3.92 2.04
N ARG A 77 -3.24 4.68 1.55
CA ARG A 77 -3.29 6.14 1.53
C ARG A 77 -2.39 6.76 0.48
N ASN A 78 -2.66 8.03 0.20
CA ASN A 78 -1.78 8.87 -0.59
C ASN A 78 -0.57 9.29 0.25
N ILE A 79 0.62 9.22 -0.35
CA ILE A 79 1.86 9.81 0.17
C ILE A 79 1.90 11.30 -0.17
N ASN A 80 1.55 11.66 -1.41
CA ASN A 80 1.37 13.03 -1.87
C ASN A 80 0.05 13.17 -2.65
N THR A 81 -0.46 14.39 -2.78
CA THR A 81 -1.73 14.68 -3.47
C THR A 81 -1.54 15.51 -4.73
N SER A 82 -0.34 15.49 -5.32
CA SER A 82 0.14 16.30 -6.46
C SER A 82 0.71 17.65 -6.02
N ILE A 83 1.96 17.92 -6.40
CA ILE A 83 2.60 19.23 -6.67
C ILE A 83 4.10 19.01 -6.96
N SER A 84 4.74 17.98 -6.38
CA SER A 84 6.13 17.61 -6.70
C SER A 84 6.50 16.19 -6.26
N ASN A 85 7.31 15.49 -7.07
CA ASN A 85 7.95 14.21 -6.71
C ASN A 85 9.17 14.38 -5.78
N ASN A 86 9.59 15.62 -5.52
CA ASN A 86 10.76 15.89 -4.69
C ASN A 86 10.43 15.90 -3.19
N MET A 87 9.22 15.46 -2.81
CA MET A 87 8.81 15.40 -1.41
C MET A 87 9.64 14.37 -0.65
N LYS A 88 10.15 14.75 0.52
CA LYS A 88 10.92 13.83 1.37
C LYS A 88 9.93 13.02 2.20
N TRP A 89 9.75 11.76 1.83
CA TRP A 89 8.91 10.80 2.54
C TRP A 89 9.66 9.49 2.79
N ALA A 90 9.18 8.74 3.77
CA ALA A 90 9.63 7.38 3.99
C ALA A 90 8.52 6.52 4.61
N ILE A 91 8.54 5.25 4.25
CA ILE A 91 7.91 4.18 5.02
C ILE A 91 9.04 3.47 5.76
N TYR A 92 8.91 3.26 7.07
CA TYR A 92 9.91 2.61 7.89
C TYR A 92 9.31 1.42 8.62
N ILE A 93 9.90 0.24 8.43
CA ILE A 93 9.53 -0.96 9.17
C ILE A 93 10.43 -1.02 10.39
N ASP A 94 9.88 -0.88 11.58
CA ASP A 94 10.68 -0.89 12.82
C ASP A 94 11.10 -2.29 13.26
N ASN A 95 11.77 -2.38 14.42
CA ASN A 95 12.23 -3.63 15.00
C ASN A 95 11.09 -4.54 15.49
N GLN A 96 9.91 -4.00 15.77
CA GLN A 96 8.72 -4.76 16.15
C GLN A 96 7.92 -5.20 14.90
N GLY A 97 8.22 -4.61 13.74
CA GLY A 97 7.51 -4.83 12.49
C GLY A 97 6.30 -3.90 12.31
N GLN A 98 6.23 -2.81 13.07
CA GLN A 98 5.26 -1.75 12.83
C GLN A 98 5.71 -0.93 11.63
N ILE A 99 4.73 -0.46 10.85
CA ILE A 99 4.99 0.28 9.62
C ILE A 99 4.73 1.74 9.89
N TRP A 100 5.81 2.49 10.05
CA TRP A 100 5.79 3.92 10.19
C TRP A 100 5.72 4.59 8.82
N PHE A 101 4.95 5.66 8.75
CA PHE A 101 4.92 6.58 7.62
C PHE A 101 5.37 7.95 8.09
N TYR A 102 6.22 8.58 7.29
CA TYR A 102 6.62 9.96 7.49
C TYR A 102 6.64 10.72 6.18
N ASN A 103 6.12 11.95 6.20
CA ASN A 103 6.22 12.92 5.11
C ASN A 103 6.64 14.27 5.70
N VAL A 104 7.80 14.78 5.26
CA VAL A 104 8.38 16.05 5.73
C VAL A 104 7.50 17.23 5.35
N ASP A 105 7.07 17.28 4.10
CA ASP A 105 6.36 18.44 3.54
C ASP A 105 5.00 18.66 4.22
N TYR A 106 4.32 17.58 4.62
CA TYR A 106 3.08 17.67 5.39
C TYR A 106 3.27 17.59 6.90
N GLN A 107 4.52 17.49 7.37
CA GLN A 107 4.86 17.25 8.79
C GLN A 107 4.05 16.11 9.42
N GLU A 108 3.79 15.08 8.61
CA GLU A 108 2.89 14.01 8.96
C GLU A 108 3.68 12.78 9.37
N THR A 109 3.35 12.25 10.54
CA THR A 109 3.81 10.94 10.99
C THR A 109 2.58 10.10 11.29
N GLY A 110 2.63 8.82 10.95
CA GLY A 110 1.64 7.85 11.37
C GLY A 110 2.27 6.48 11.50
N VAL A 111 1.58 5.58 12.20
CA VAL A 111 2.03 4.20 12.37
C VAL A 111 0.89 3.26 12.08
N PHE A 112 1.19 2.20 11.34
CA PHE A 112 0.30 1.09 11.10
C PHE A 112 0.80 -0.12 11.88
N ILE A 113 0.01 -0.54 12.86
CA ILE A 113 0.32 -1.67 13.75
C ILE A 113 -0.51 -2.86 13.32
N ILE A 114 0.13 -4.01 13.14
CA ILE A 114 -0.50 -5.25 12.69
C ILE A 114 -0.65 -6.19 13.89
N GLU A 115 -1.89 -6.59 14.16
CA GLU A 115 -2.26 -7.50 15.23
C GLU A 115 -3.05 -8.67 14.63
N GLY A 116 -2.36 -9.78 14.38
CA GLY A 116 -2.93 -10.94 13.69
C GLY A 116 -3.36 -10.61 12.26
N LYS A 117 -4.66 -10.75 11.95
CA LYS A 117 -5.23 -10.49 10.62
C LYS A 117 -5.78 -9.07 10.45
N LYS A 118 -5.63 -8.21 11.44
CA LYS A 118 -6.11 -6.83 11.42
C LYS A 118 -4.93 -5.89 11.55
N GLY A 119 -5.09 -4.68 11.07
CA GLY A 119 -4.17 -3.60 11.38
C GLY A 119 -4.88 -2.31 11.69
N THR A 120 -4.25 -1.50 12.52
CA THR A 120 -4.78 -0.23 13.00
C THR A 120 -3.82 0.87 12.61
N PHE A 121 -4.33 1.87 11.90
CA PHE A 121 -3.58 3.09 11.62
C PHE A 121 -3.80 4.12 12.74
N ILE A 122 -2.70 4.62 13.30
CA ILE A 122 -2.70 5.65 14.34
C ILE A 122 -2.08 6.90 13.74
N LYS A 123 -2.82 8.01 13.77
CA LYS A 123 -2.37 9.35 13.36
C LYS A 123 -2.14 10.30 14.54
N ASP A 124 -2.79 10.03 15.67
CA ASP A 124 -2.68 10.84 16.88
C ASP A 124 -1.35 10.55 17.58
N LYS A 125 -0.48 11.56 17.64
CA LYS A 125 0.86 11.46 18.23
C LYS A 125 0.83 11.04 19.71
N ASN A 126 -0.24 11.36 20.44
CA ASN A 126 -0.40 10.97 21.84
C ASN A 126 -0.68 9.48 22.02
N LYS A 127 -1.07 8.79 20.94
CA LYS A 127 -1.37 7.35 20.92
C LYS A 127 -0.26 6.54 20.23
N PHE A 128 0.83 7.20 19.84
CA PHE A 128 1.93 6.48 19.22
C PHE A 128 2.65 5.60 20.25
N PRO A 129 3.10 4.40 19.85
CA PRO A 129 4.19 3.75 20.53
C PRO A 129 5.45 4.64 20.44
N PRO A 130 6.50 4.36 21.24
CA PRO A 130 7.74 5.11 21.16
C PRO A 130 8.29 5.14 19.72
N ILE A 131 8.51 6.35 19.18
CA ILE A 131 9.02 6.51 17.81
C ILE A 131 10.43 5.90 17.72
N PRO A 132 10.71 5.04 16.72
CA PRO A 132 12.02 4.43 16.54
C PRO A 132 13.14 5.47 16.40
N ARG A 133 14.31 5.20 16.99
CA ARG A 133 15.45 6.14 16.99
C ARG A 133 15.95 6.42 15.57
N GLU A 134 15.95 5.40 14.72
CA GLU A 134 16.35 5.49 13.32
C GLU A 134 15.42 6.43 12.55
N LEU A 135 14.11 6.35 12.80
CA LEU A 135 13.14 7.25 12.20
C LEU A 135 13.31 8.68 12.71
N ILE A 136 13.56 8.87 14.01
CA ILE A 136 13.87 10.21 14.56
C ILE A 136 15.12 10.80 13.90
N LYS A 137 16.15 9.98 13.66
CA LYS A 137 17.36 10.41 12.96
C LYS A 137 17.06 10.83 11.52
N PHE A 138 16.32 10.01 10.77
CA PHE A 138 15.89 10.33 9.41
C PHE A 138 15.07 11.62 9.31
N ILE A 139 14.25 11.92 10.31
CA ILE A 139 13.42 13.13 10.39
C ILE A 139 14.28 14.40 10.59
N LYS A 140 15.42 14.29 11.28
CA LYS A 140 16.28 15.43 11.64
C LYS A 140 17.34 15.78 10.59
N GLU A 141 17.74 14.79 9.79
CA GLU A 141 18.59 14.96 8.61
C GLU A 141 17.79 15.55 7.44
#